data_AF-A0A1U8KLD9-F1
#
_entry.id   AF-A0A1U8KLD9-F1
#
_cell.length_a   1.000
_cell.length_b   1.000
_cell.length_c   1.000
_cell.angle_alpha   90.00
_cell.angle_beta   90.00
_cell.angle_gamma   90.00
#
_symmetry.space_group_name_H-M   'P 1'
#
loop_
_entity.id
_entity.type
_entity.pdbx_description
1 polymer ?
#
loop_
_entity_poly.entity_id
_entity_poly.type
_entity_poly.pdbx_seq_one_letter_code
_entity_poly.pdbx_strand_id
1 'polypeptide(L)'
;MLLYKQKKNQGPKGNRLLISVTVLGSAGPIRFVVNEEELVAAVIDTALKSYAREGRLPVLGSNLNDFLLYCPSAGSDALSPWETIGSQGARNFMLCKKPRTEKVKDDGKAAESINRKASGNWKAWFNKSLNLKISSH
;
A
#
# COMPACT_ATOMS: atom_id res chain seq x y z
N MET A 1 22.16 -21.11 -35.23
CA MET A 1 22.38 -20.49 -33.91
C MET A 1 21.60 -19.18 -33.84
N LEU A 2 20.53 -19.12 -33.04
CA LEU A 2 19.72 -17.91 -32.86
C LEU A 2 20.41 -17.03 -31.81
N LEU A 3 21.00 -15.91 -32.23
CA LEU A 3 21.53 -14.88 -31.34
C LEU A 3 20.35 -14.20 -30.63
N TYR A 4 20.13 -14.58 -29.37
CA TYR A 4 19.22 -13.86 -28.48
C TYR A 4 19.85 -12.49 -28.17
N LYS A 5 19.49 -11.47 -28.94
CA LYS A 5 19.91 -10.09 -28.72
C LYS A 5 19.22 -9.62 -27.43
N GLN A 6 19.92 -9.74 -26.30
CA GLN A 6 19.47 -9.15 -25.05
C GLN A 6 19.34 -7.65 -25.25
N LYS A 7 18.10 -7.18 -25.39
CA LYS A 7 17.77 -5.75 -25.34
C LYS A 7 18.01 -5.31 -23.90
N LYS A 8 19.22 -4.82 -23.63
CA LYS A 8 19.59 -4.17 -22.37
C LYS A 8 18.75 -2.90 -22.27
N ASN A 9 17.56 -3.02 -21.67
CA ASN A 9 16.72 -1.89 -21.30
C ASN A 9 17.51 -1.09 -20.27
N GLN A 10 18.27 -0.10 -20.73
CA GLN A 10 18.72 1.00 -19.89
C GLN A 10 17.47 1.82 -19.55
N GLY A 11 16.66 1.30 -18.63
CA GLY A 11 15.73 2.12 -17.88
C GLY A 11 16.52 3.12 -17.04
N PRO A 12 15.85 4.14 -16.46
CA PRO A 12 16.50 5.11 -15.59
C PRO A 12 17.38 4.37 -14.58
N LYS A 13 18.56 4.92 -14.27
CA LYS A 13 19.46 4.45 -13.19
C LYS A 13 18.83 4.63 -11.80
N GLY A 14 17.53 4.38 -11.66
CA GLY A 14 16.83 4.33 -10.41
C GLY A 14 17.12 3.01 -9.74
N ASN A 15 17.55 3.06 -8.49
CA ASN A 15 17.62 1.90 -7.63
C ASN A 15 16.24 1.24 -7.61
N ARG A 16 16.17 0.00 -8.07
CA ARG A 16 14.92 -0.78 -8.09
C ARG A 16 14.83 -1.49 -6.76
N LEU A 17 13.70 -1.35 -6.07
CA LEU A 17 13.43 -2.06 -4.83
C LEU A 17 12.28 -3.03 -4.99
N LEU A 18 12.41 -4.19 -4.35
CA LEU A 18 11.30 -5.11 -4.15
C LEU A 18 10.51 -4.64 -2.94
N ILE A 19 9.23 -4.30 -3.15
CA ILE A 19 8.31 -3.94 -2.07
C ILE A 19 7.30 -5.04 -1.82
N SER A 20 6.84 -5.12 -0.57
CA SER A 20 5.73 -5.93 -0.11
C SER A 20 4.60 -5.02 0.34
N VAL A 21 3.46 -5.09 -0.34
CA VAL A 21 2.26 -4.31 0.00
C VAL A 21 1.21 -5.25 0.57
N THR A 22 0.88 -5.07 1.85
CA THR A 22 -0.18 -5.82 2.53
C THR A 22 -1.48 -5.04 2.43
N VAL A 23 -2.50 -5.61 1.78
CA VAL A 23 -3.83 -5.00 1.76
C VAL A 23 -4.60 -5.41 3.00
N LEU A 24 -5.23 -4.45 3.67
CA LEU A 24 -6.08 -4.71 4.83
C LEU A 24 -7.22 -5.67 4.46
N GLY A 25 -7.32 -6.78 5.20
CA GLY A 25 -8.34 -7.82 4.98
C GLY A 25 -7.98 -8.86 3.92
N SER A 26 -6.82 -8.75 3.27
CA SER A 26 -6.37 -9.77 2.32
C SER A 26 -5.60 -10.91 3.00
N ALA A 27 -5.48 -12.05 2.31
CA ALA A 27 -4.79 -13.24 2.81
C ALA A 27 -3.26 -13.10 2.95
N GLY A 28 -2.64 -12.08 2.37
CA GLY A 28 -1.19 -11.89 2.45
C GLY A 28 -0.68 -10.66 1.70
N PRO A 29 0.64 -10.40 1.68
CA PRO A 29 1.21 -9.30 0.90
C PRO A 29 1.26 -9.62 -0.59
N ILE A 30 1.24 -8.57 -1.41
CA ILE A 30 1.63 -8.60 -2.82
C ILE A 30 3.04 -8.08 -2.94
N ARG A 31 3.87 -8.72 -3.76
CA ARG A 31 5.26 -8.32 -3.96
C ARG A 31 5.53 -7.96 -5.40
N PHE A 32 6.11 -6.78 -5.61
CA PHE A 32 6.49 -6.32 -6.94
C PHE A 32 7.67 -5.34 -6.86
N VAL A 33 8.34 -5.16 -7.99
CA VAL A 33 9.51 -4.28 -8.11
C VAL A 33 9.07 -2.90 -8.57
N VAL A 34 9.48 -1.88 -7.82
CA VAL A 34 9.26 -0.45 -8.11
C VAL A 34 10.58 0.29 -8.15
N ASN A 35 10.60 1.48 -8.75
CA ASN A 35 11.77 2.36 -8.67
C ASN A 35 11.69 3.20 -7.38
N GLU A 36 12.84 3.50 -6.76
CA GLU A 36 12.89 4.35 -5.56
C GLU A 36 12.28 5.75 -5.80
N GLU A 37 12.43 6.28 -7.00
CA GLU A 37 11.94 7.59 -7.42
C GLU A 37 10.44 7.59 -7.80
N GLU A 38 9.78 6.43 -7.74
CA GLU A 38 8.38 6.31 -8.13
C GLU A 38 7.45 6.94 -7.09
N LEU A 39 6.45 7.67 -7.57
CA LEU A 39 5.46 8.31 -6.70
C LEU A 39 4.58 7.28 -6.00
N VAL A 40 4.22 7.55 -4.75
CA VAL A 40 3.31 6.71 -3.97
C VAL A 40 1.98 6.48 -4.71
N ALA A 41 1.45 7.48 -5.42
CA ALA A 41 0.25 7.32 -6.23
C ALA A 41 0.38 6.21 -7.31
N ALA A 42 1.53 6.14 -7.98
CA ALA A 42 1.80 5.12 -9.00
C ALA A 42 2.00 3.73 -8.38
N VAL A 43 2.61 3.67 -7.19
CA VAL A 43 2.75 2.42 -6.42
C VAL A 43 1.37 1.89 -5.99
N ILE A 44 0.46 2.75 -5.54
CA ILE A 44 -0.91 2.37 -5.19
C ILE A 44 -1.64 1.81 -6.41
N ASP A 45 -1.59 2.50 -7.55
CA ASP A 45 -2.23 2.04 -8.79
C ASP A 45 -1.68 0.68 -9.24
N THR A 46 -0.35 0.51 -9.20
CA THR A 46 0.30 -0.76 -9.52
C THR A 46 -0.08 -1.88 -8.56
N ALA A 47 -0.20 -1.58 -7.27
CA ALA A 47 -0.65 -2.53 -6.26
C ALA A 47 -2.10 -2.97 -6.51
N LEU A 48 -3.01 -2.03 -6.80
CA LEU A 48 -4.41 -2.35 -7.10
C LEU A 48 -4.55 -3.20 -8.37
N LYS A 49 -3.81 -2.86 -9.43
CA LYS A 49 -3.78 -3.65 -10.67
C LYS A 49 -3.24 -5.06 -10.44
N SER A 50 -2.15 -5.19 -9.68
CA SER A 50 -1.55 -6.48 -9.36
C SER A 50 -2.48 -7.32 -8.49
N TYR A 51 -3.16 -6.69 -7.52
CA TYR A 51 -4.13 -7.32 -6.65
C TYR A 51 -5.32 -7.90 -7.43
N ALA A 52 -5.87 -7.12 -8.36
CA ALA A 52 -6.95 -7.57 -9.23
C ALA A 52 -6.50 -8.70 -10.17
N ARG A 53 -5.27 -8.62 -10.71
CA ARG A 53 -4.67 -9.67 -11.56
C ARG A 53 -4.47 -10.99 -10.82
N GLU A 54 -4.13 -10.94 -9.54
CA GLU A 54 -4.03 -12.13 -8.68
C GLU A 54 -5.41 -12.70 -8.27
N GLY A 55 -6.53 -12.01 -8.58
CA GLY A 55 -7.88 -12.47 -8.23
C GLY A 55 -8.14 -12.50 -6.72
N ARG A 56 -7.48 -11.61 -5.96
CA ARG A 56 -7.51 -11.61 -4.50
C ARG A 56 -8.81 -11.04 -3.93
N LEU A 57 -9.10 -11.45 -2.70
CA LEU A 57 -10.22 -10.96 -1.89
C LEU A 57 -9.72 -10.23 -0.65
N PRO A 58 -10.40 -9.14 -0.22
CA PRO A 58 -11.63 -8.57 -0.78
C PRO A 58 -11.41 -7.88 -2.14
N VAL A 59 -12.45 -7.84 -2.97
CA VAL A 59 -12.40 -7.13 -4.27
C VAL A 59 -12.21 -5.63 -4.01
N LEU A 60 -11.12 -5.08 -4.55
CA LEU A 60 -10.80 -3.67 -4.46
C LEU A 60 -11.33 -2.92 -5.69
N GLY A 61 -11.63 -1.64 -5.53
CA GLY A 61 -11.92 -0.76 -6.66
C GLY A 61 -10.65 -0.31 -7.38
N SER A 62 -10.80 0.38 -8.50
CA SER A 62 -9.71 0.95 -9.31
C SER A 62 -9.31 2.38 -8.91
N ASN A 63 -10.08 3.04 -8.06
CA ASN A 63 -9.86 4.45 -7.71
C ASN A 63 -8.73 4.59 -6.69
N LEU A 64 -7.55 5.03 -7.12
CA LEU A 64 -6.39 5.32 -6.25
C LEU A 64 -6.71 6.30 -5.10
N ASN A 65 -7.60 7.26 -5.30
CA ASN A 65 -7.98 8.24 -4.28
C ASN A 65 -8.73 7.62 -3.10
N ASP A 66 -9.32 6.44 -3.26
CA ASP A 66 -10.02 5.71 -2.20
C ASP A 66 -9.05 4.98 -1.28
N PHE A 67 -7.74 5.02 -1.54
CA PHE A 67 -6.74 4.27 -0.78
C PHE A 67 -5.68 5.18 -0.16
N LEU A 68 -5.07 4.67 0.91
CA LEU A 68 -3.93 5.25 1.60
C LEU A 68 -2.86 4.17 1.77
N LEU A 69 -1.61 4.55 1.54
CA LEU A 69 -0.46 3.71 1.78
C LEU A 69 0.22 4.12 3.09
N TYR A 70 0.43 3.16 3.98
CA TYR A 70 1.08 3.36 5.26
C TYR A 70 2.44 2.68 5.30
N CYS A 71 3.39 3.34 5.96
CA CYS A 71 4.73 2.83 6.19
C CYS A 71 4.90 2.50 7.69
N PRO A 72 5.18 1.25 8.08
CA PRO A 72 5.47 0.86 9.47
C PRO A 72 6.52 1.72 10.16
N SER A 73 7.58 2.07 9.43
CA SER A 73 8.73 2.77 9.99
C SER A 73 8.53 4.28 10.09
N ALA A 74 7.55 4.84 9.37
CA ALA A 74 7.30 6.29 9.32
C ALA A 74 6.24 6.77 10.35
N GLY A 75 5.78 5.89 11.24
CA GLY A 75 4.77 6.23 12.24
C GLY A 75 3.33 5.98 11.75
N SER A 76 2.35 6.71 12.33
CA SER A 76 0.93 6.47 12.08
C SER A 76 0.35 7.16 10.85
N ASP A 77 1.15 7.97 10.16
CA ASP A 77 0.66 8.85 9.12
C ASP A 77 0.72 8.17 7.75
N ALA A 78 -0.27 8.48 6.92
CA ALA A 78 -0.32 7.98 5.56
C ALA A 78 0.71 8.72 4.70
N LEU A 79 1.34 8.00 3.78
CA LEU A 79 2.26 8.59 2.83
C LEU A 79 1.52 9.53 1.89
N SER A 80 2.13 10.69 1.60
CA SER A 80 1.61 11.61 0.61
C SER A 80 1.65 10.96 -0.78
N PRO A 81 0.59 11.07 -1.60
CA PRO A 81 0.59 10.56 -2.97
C PRO A 81 1.71 11.13 -3.86
N TRP A 82 2.23 12.31 -3.49
CA TRP A 82 3.26 13.05 -4.21
C TRP A 82 4.69 12.77 -3.70
N GLU A 83 4.83 12.00 -2.64
CA GLU A 83 6.15 11.55 -2.18
C GLU A 83 6.67 10.39 -3.02
N THR A 84 7.99 10.25 -3.06
CA THR A 84 8.66 9.09 -3.64
C THR A 84 8.68 7.93 -2.65
N ILE A 85 8.49 6.71 -3.14
CA ILE A 85 8.43 5.52 -2.29
C ILE A 85 9.76 5.23 -1.60
N GLY A 86 10.88 5.59 -2.23
CA GLY A 86 12.23 5.41 -1.70
C GLY A 86 12.56 6.34 -0.52
N SER A 87 11.88 7.49 -0.39
CA SER A 87 12.14 8.46 0.69
C SER A 87 11.93 7.88 2.09
N GLN A 88 11.05 6.90 2.20
CA GLN A 88 10.67 6.26 3.45
C GLN A 88 11.67 5.18 3.90
N GLY A 89 12.60 4.76 3.03
CA GLY A 89 13.58 3.70 3.32
C GLY A 89 12.96 2.32 3.63
N ALA A 90 11.65 2.15 3.42
CA ALA A 90 10.91 0.97 3.78
C ALA A 90 10.65 0.06 2.58
N ARG A 91 10.48 -1.23 2.85
CA ARG A 91 10.11 -2.24 1.84
C ARG A 91 8.76 -2.89 2.11
N ASN A 92 8.20 -2.69 3.29
CA ASN A 92 6.90 -3.24 3.69
C ASN A 92 5.93 -2.09 3.84
N PHE A 93 4.81 -2.14 3.13
CA PHE A 93 3.80 -1.11 3.14
C PHE A 93 2.43 -1.73 3.38
N MET A 94 1.50 -0.93 3.89
CA MET A 94 0.13 -1.36 4.13
C MET A 94 -0.86 -0.50 3.36
N LEU A 95 -1.67 -1.13 2.52
CA LEU A 95 -2.68 -0.46 1.71
C LEU A 95 -4.03 -0.57 2.41
N CYS A 96 -4.61 0.59 2.73
CA CYS A 96 -5.88 0.70 3.43
C CYS A 96 -6.89 1.45 2.56
N LYS A 97 -8.14 0.98 2.53
CA LYS A 97 -9.25 1.70 1.92
C LYS A 97 -9.72 2.80 2.88
N LYS A 98 -9.86 4.03 2.38
CA LYS A 98 -10.46 5.14 3.11
C LYS A 98 -11.93 4.83 3.41
N PRO A 99 -12.43 5.12 4.62
CA PRO A 99 -13.86 5.08 4.87
C PRO A 99 -14.51 6.13 3.97
N ARG A 100 -15.43 5.71 3.10
CA ARG A 100 -16.26 6.65 2.34
C ARG A 100 -17.21 7.31 3.33
N THR A 101 -17.05 8.60 3.56
CA THR A 101 -18.12 9.44 4.10
C THR A 101 -19.13 9.62 2.97
N GLU A 102 -19.99 8.63 2.78
CA GLU A 102 -21.21 8.85 2.00
C GLU A 102 -22.00 9.91 2.75
N LYS A 103 -22.00 11.14 2.23
CA LYS A 103 -22.98 12.15 2.60
C LYS A 103 -24.31 11.64 2.07
N VAL A 104 -24.99 10.79 2.85
CA VAL A 104 -26.43 10.62 2.72
C VAL A 104 -27.02 12.01 2.90
N LYS A 105 -27.54 12.59 1.82
CA LYS A 105 -28.50 13.68 1.92
C LYS A 105 -29.73 13.05 2.56
N ASP A 106 -29.82 13.13 3.88
CA ASP A 106 -31.06 12.98 4.60
C ASP A 106 -31.30 14.28 5.35
N ASP A 107 -32.50 14.80 5.17
CA ASP A 107 -32.86 16.17 5.48
C ASP A 107 -32.94 16.36 7.00
N GLY A 108 -32.09 17.23 7.52
CA GLY A 108 -32.32 17.99 8.75
C GLY A 108 -32.41 17.21 10.07
N LYS A 109 -31.26 17.00 10.73
CA LYS A 109 -31.06 17.38 12.14
C LYS A 109 -29.59 17.22 12.56
N ALA A 110 -29.04 18.30 13.11
CA ALA A 110 -27.72 18.30 13.71
C ALA A 110 -27.68 17.35 14.91
N ALA A 111 -26.74 16.40 14.89
CA ALA A 111 -26.16 15.82 16.09
C ALA A 111 -24.72 15.36 15.80
N GLU A 112 -23.87 15.64 16.78
CA GLU A 112 -22.43 15.55 16.85
C GLU A 112 -21.76 14.27 16.30
N SER A 113 -20.58 14.52 15.75
CA SER A 113 -19.38 13.68 15.76
C SER A 113 -19.47 12.37 16.54
N ILE A 114 -19.51 11.24 15.81
CA ILE A 114 -18.88 10.01 16.30
C ILE A 114 -18.01 9.44 15.19
N ASN A 115 -16.76 9.87 15.24
CA ASN A 115 -15.60 9.17 14.71
C ASN A 115 -15.66 7.69 15.17
N ARG A 116 -16.24 6.80 14.36
CA ARG A 116 -16.16 5.36 14.58
C ARG A 116 -14.77 4.89 14.18
N LYS A 117 -13.85 5.16 15.10
CA LYS A 117 -12.49 4.71 15.22
C LYS A 117 -12.41 3.17 15.16
N ALA A 118 -12.37 2.61 13.95
CA ALA A 118 -11.92 1.23 13.73
C ALA A 118 -10.37 1.12 13.70
N SER A 119 -9.67 2.10 14.30
CA SER A 119 -8.20 2.26 14.27
C SER A 119 -7.47 1.44 15.35
N GLY A 120 -8.20 0.76 16.24
CA GLY A 120 -7.63 0.17 17.46
C GLY A 120 -6.89 -1.17 17.30
N ASN A 121 -7.31 -2.05 16.39
CA ASN A 121 -6.88 -3.46 16.45
C ASN A 121 -5.81 -3.88 15.43
N TRP A 122 -5.68 -3.13 14.32
CA TRP A 122 -4.69 -3.45 13.28
C TRP A 122 -3.26 -3.04 13.65
N LYS A 123 -3.10 -1.98 14.45
CA LYS A 123 -1.78 -1.51 14.93
C LYS A 123 -1.08 -2.57 15.77
N ALA A 124 -1.83 -3.24 16.66
CA ALA A 124 -1.31 -4.30 17.51
C ALA A 124 -0.94 -5.58 16.72
N TRP A 125 -1.70 -5.90 15.68
CA TRP A 125 -1.37 -7.01 14.77
C TRP A 125 -0.09 -6.72 13.98
N PHE A 126 0.03 -5.52 13.43
CA PHE A 126 1.13 -5.16 12.53
C PHE A 126 2.49 -5.17 13.25
N ASN A 127 2.56 -4.55 14.43
CA ASN A 127 3.78 -4.55 15.26
C ASN A 127 4.23 -5.96 15.67
N LYS A 128 3.30 -6.90 15.85
CA LYS A 128 3.60 -8.30 16.18
C LYS A 128 4.13 -9.08 14.97
N SER A 129 3.54 -8.89 13.78
CA SER A 129 3.98 -9.60 12.57
C SER A 129 5.39 -9.20 12.10
N LEU A 130 5.83 -7.98 12.42
CA LEU A 130 7.13 -7.45 12.03
C LEU A 130 8.24 -7.68 13.09
N ASN A 131 7.86 -8.00 14.33
CA ASN A 131 8.80 -8.33 15.42
C ASN A 131 9.14 -9.82 15.54
N LEU A 132 8.92 -10.62 14.48
CA LEU A 132 9.51 -11.97 14.40
C LEU A 132 11.04 -11.82 14.33
N LYS A 133 11.66 -11.61 15.49
CA LYS A 133 13.07 -11.82 15.74
C LYS A 133 13.35 -13.25 15.35
N ILE A 134 13.93 -13.42 14.18
CA ILE A 134 14.61 -14.65 13.79
C ILE A 134 15.77 -14.76 14.77
N SER A 135 15.57 -15.51 15.86
CA SER A 135 16.67 -15.93 16.72
C SER A 135 17.50 -16.90 15.89
N SER A 136 18.62 -16.44 15.33
CA SER A 136 19.66 -17.35 14.89
C SER A 136 20.26 -18.01 16.13
N HIS A 137 20.31 -19.35 16.11
CA HIS A 137 21.04 -20.17 17.08
C HIS A 137 22.53 -19.83 17.10
#